data_AF-A0A1N7LIL7-F1
#
_entry.id   AF-A0A1N7LIL7-F1
#
_cell.length_a   1.000
_cell.length_b   1.000
_cell.length_c   1.000
_cell.angle_alpha   90.00
_cell.angle_beta   90.00
_cell.angle_gamma   90.00
#
_symmetry.space_group_name_H-M   'P 1'
#
loop_
_entity.id
_entity.type
_entity.pdbx_description
1 polymer ?
#
loop_
_entity_poly.entity_id
_entity_poly.type
_entity_poly.pdbx_seq_one_letter_code
_entity_poly.pdbx_strand_id
1 'polypeptide(L)'
;MKRLKNQILFMACLFGAVMGVVFIVIQPWFGMDTLTSRHAAAYQQLGGWNSVAAIMIAWTAHMAVSVFYGFLSGIVILSTARLELIALATLVFSWLTTLIAPPANAIIVQLVSFQHLQVSQLPGLNFSLDIKFVLHLVFFAAISVALYVYKKRVY
;
A
#
# COMPACT_ATOMS: atom_id res chain seq x y z
N MET A 1 27.24 11.65 0.16
CA MET A 1 26.47 10.47 -0.32
C MET A 1 25.48 9.89 0.70
N LYS A 2 25.87 9.58 1.95
CA LYS A 2 24.96 8.98 2.96
C LYS A 2 23.73 9.85 3.28
N ARG A 3 23.93 11.16 3.45
CA ARG A 3 22.86 12.15 3.67
C ARG A 3 21.81 12.15 2.55
N LEU A 4 22.25 12.08 1.29
CA LEU A 4 21.38 12.11 0.13
C LEU A 4 20.57 10.80 -0.02
N LYS A 5 21.18 9.65 0.26
CA LYS A 5 20.45 8.37 0.34
C LYS A 5 19.35 8.41 1.41
N ASN A 6 19.66 8.93 2.59
CA ASN A 6 18.68 9.06 3.67
C ASN A 6 17.54 10.02 3.30
N GLN A 7 17.84 11.13 2.61
CA GLN A 7 16.82 12.06 2.11
C GLN A 7 15.89 11.39 1.10
N ILE A 8 16.42 10.61 0.15
CA ILE A 8 15.59 9.88 -0.82
C ILE A 8 14.67 8.89 -0.11
N LEU A 9 15.18 8.11 0.84
CA LEU A 9 14.36 7.15 1.60
C LEU A 9 13.29 7.85 2.43
N PHE A 10 13.63 8.97 3.08
CA PHE A 10 12.66 9.77 3.82
C PHE A 10 11.55 10.31 2.92
N MET A 11 11.90 10.89 1.76
CA MET A 11 10.93 11.35 0.77
C MET A 11 10.09 10.19 0.23
N ALA A 12 10.67 9.01 0.07
CA ALA A 12 9.97 7.82 -0.37
C ALA A 12 8.89 7.39 0.64
N CYS A 13 9.22 7.38 1.94
CA CYS A 13 8.25 7.15 3.01
C CYS A 13 7.14 8.20 3.02
N LEU A 14 7.49 9.48 2.86
CA LEU A 14 6.52 10.59 2.82
C LEU A 14 5.56 10.46 1.62
N PHE A 15 6.09 10.18 0.43
CA PHE A 15 5.26 9.94 -0.76
C PHE A 15 4.40 8.69 -0.61
N GLY A 16 4.91 7.63 0.01
CA GLY A 16 4.13 6.47 0.40
C GLY A 16 2.94 6.86 1.28
N ALA A 17 3.16 7.65 2.34
CA ALA A 17 2.08 8.13 3.19
C ALA A 17 1.04 8.96 2.42
N VAL A 18 1.49 9.97 1.66
CA VAL A 18 0.59 10.85 0.88
C VAL A 18 -0.22 10.04 -0.12
N MET A 19 0.43 9.18 -0.89
CA MET A 19 -0.26 8.32 -1.87
C MET A 19 -1.16 7.29 -1.19
N GLY A 20 -0.89 6.89 0.05
CA GLY A 20 -1.76 6.02 0.83
C GLY A 20 -3.09 6.69 1.13
N VAL A 21 -3.06 7.96 1.55
CA VAL A 21 -4.28 8.77 1.74
C VAL A 21 -5.03 8.92 0.43
N VAL A 22 -4.35 9.29 -0.66
CA VAL A 22 -4.97 9.43 -1.99
C VAL A 22 -5.62 8.11 -2.41
N PHE A 23 -4.89 6.99 -2.33
CA PHE A 23 -5.38 5.66 -2.68
C PHE A 23 -6.67 5.29 -1.94
N ILE A 24 -6.77 5.62 -0.65
CA ILE A 24 -7.97 5.35 0.17
C ILE A 24 -9.14 6.25 -0.25
N VAL A 25 -8.88 7.55 -0.44
CA VAL A 25 -9.92 8.56 -0.69
C VAL A 25 -10.51 8.47 -2.11
N ILE A 26 -9.76 7.98 -3.09
CA ILE A 26 -10.25 7.86 -4.48
C ILE A 26 -11.05 6.58 -4.75
N GLN A 27 -11.06 5.58 -3.85
CA GLN A 27 -11.79 4.33 -4.08
C GLN A 27 -13.29 4.52 -4.39
N PRO A 28 -14.02 5.45 -3.75
CA PRO A 28 -15.41 5.74 -4.07
C PRO A 28 -15.66 6.18 -5.50
N TRP A 29 -14.69 6.80 -6.17
CA TRP A 29 -14.81 7.19 -7.58
C TRP A 29 -14.90 5.98 -8.52
N PHE A 30 -14.58 4.79 -8.02
CA PHE A 30 -14.69 3.53 -8.73
C PHE A 30 -15.78 2.62 -8.17
N GLY A 31 -16.74 3.19 -7.41
CA GLY A 31 -17.86 2.44 -6.85
C GLY A 31 -17.49 1.51 -5.68
N MET A 32 -16.33 1.74 -5.04
CA MET A 32 -15.90 0.98 -3.87
C MET A 32 -16.00 1.81 -2.61
N ASP A 33 -16.37 1.20 -1.49
CA ASP A 33 -16.15 1.80 -0.17
C ASP A 33 -14.68 2.17 0.04
N THR A 34 -14.38 3.04 1.00
CA THR A 34 -12.97 3.25 1.35
C THR A 34 -12.40 2.00 2.00
N LEU A 35 -11.11 1.74 1.79
CA LEU A 35 -10.44 0.60 2.37
C LEU A 35 -10.54 0.62 3.90
N THR A 36 -10.45 1.81 4.49
CA THR A 36 -10.53 2.00 5.92
C THR A 36 -11.95 1.79 6.46
N SER A 37 -13.01 2.17 5.73
CA SER A 37 -14.38 1.89 6.19
C SER A 37 -14.70 0.40 6.15
N ARG A 38 -14.30 -0.33 5.09
CA ARG A 38 -14.49 -1.79 5.01
C ARG A 38 -13.79 -2.53 6.15
N HIS A 39 -12.54 -2.18 6.43
CA HIS A 39 -11.80 -2.78 7.53
C HIS A 39 -12.39 -2.41 8.89
N ALA A 40 -12.77 -1.14 9.09
CA ALA A 40 -13.39 -0.71 10.34
C ALA A 40 -14.73 -1.41 10.60
N ALA A 41 -15.54 -1.67 9.55
CA ALA A 41 -16.77 -2.46 9.68
C ALA A 41 -16.47 -3.90 10.13
N ALA A 42 -15.47 -4.54 9.52
CA ALA A 42 -15.05 -5.89 9.89
C ALA A 42 -14.52 -5.95 11.34
N TYR A 43 -13.73 -4.96 11.77
CA TYR A 43 -13.22 -4.90 13.15
C TYR A 43 -14.33 -4.69 14.18
N GLN A 44 -15.35 -3.90 13.87
CA GLN A 44 -16.53 -3.74 14.73
C GLN A 44 -17.31 -5.05 14.84
N GLN A 45 -17.58 -5.69 13.70
CA GLN A 45 -18.40 -6.89 13.65
C GLN A 45 -17.72 -8.11 14.27
N LEU A 46 -16.42 -8.32 14.00
CA LEU A 46 -15.69 -9.52 14.39
C LEU A 46 -14.85 -9.35 15.66
N GLY A 47 -14.40 -8.12 15.92
CA GLY A 47 -13.51 -7.81 17.05
C GLY A 47 -14.20 -7.05 18.19
N GLY A 48 -15.47 -6.64 18.03
CA GLY A 48 -16.18 -5.87 19.05
C GLY A 48 -15.59 -4.49 19.31
N TRP A 49 -14.75 -3.97 18.40
CA TRP A 49 -14.19 -2.63 18.51
C TRP A 49 -15.30 -1.59 18.42
N ASN A 50 -15.16 -0.47 19.15
CA ASN A 50 -16.00 0.69 18.89
C ASN A 50 -15.61 1.37 17.56
N SER A 51 -16.51 2.18 17.00
CA SER A 51 -16.34 2.81 15.68
C SER A 51 -15.06 3.66 15.58
N VAL A 52 -14.73 4.43 16.62
CA VAL A 52 -13.54 5.30 16.65
C VAL A 52 -12.25 4.48 16.65
N ALA A 53 -12.16 3.46 17.52
CA ALA A 53 -10.99 2.59 17.56
C ALA A 53 -10.82 1.83 16.23
N ALA A 54 -11.91 1.27 15.69
CA ALA A 54 -11.89 0.51 14.45
C ALA A 54 -11.37 1.34 13.25
N ILE A 55 -11.86 2.58 13.09
CA ILE A 55 -11.41 3.45 12.01
C ILE A 55 -9.94 3.88 12.19
N MET A 56 -9.51 4.18 13.42
CA MET A 56 -8.13 4.55 13.71
C MET A 56 -7.15 3.40 13.44
N ILE A 57 -7.51 2.17 13.81
CA ILE A 57 -6.69 0.98 13.53
C ILE A 57 -6.61 0.75 12.01
N ALA A 58 -7.73 0.87 11.29
CA ALA A 58 -7.76 0.69 9.84
C ALA A 58 -6.85 1.71 9.13
N TRP A 59 -6.94 2.99 9.48
CA TRP A 59 -6.03 4.01 8.95
C TRP A 59 -4.57 3.71 9.30
N THR A 60 -4.27 3.38 10.55
CA THR A 60 -2.89 3.12 10.99
C THR A 60 -2.26 1.96 10.21
N ALA A 61 -2.99 0.85 10.05
CA ALA A 61 -2.51 -0.31 9.32
C ALA A 61 -2.21 0.03 7.85
N HIS A 62 -3.14 0.69 7.16
CA HIS A 62 -2.96 1.00 5.73
C HIS A 62 -1.93 2.11 5.50
N MET A 63 -1.78 3.07 6.41
CA MET A 63 -0.72 4.07 6.34
C MET A 63 0.66 3.44 6.56
N ALA A 64 0.80 2.49 7.50
CA ALA A 64 2.05 1.77 7.71
C ALA A 64 2.48 0.98 6.46
N VAL A 65 1.53 0.26 5.83
CA VAL A 65 1.78 -0.46 4.58
C VAL A 65 2.17 0.50 3.45
N SER A 66 1.49 1.64 3.33
CA SER A 66 1.77 2.63 2.29
C SER A 66 3.15 3.27 2.46
N VAL A 67 3.57 3.58 3.69
CA VAL A 67 4.93 4.03 4.01
C VAL A 67 5.96 2.97 3.64
N PHE A 68 5.70 1.71 3.98
CA PHE A 68 6.59 0.60 3.63
C PHE A 68 6.75 0.42 2.11
N TYR A 69 5.66 0.54 1.35
CA TYR A 69 5.70 0.51 -0.11
C TYR A 69 6.47 1.69 -0.72
N GLY A 70 6.31 2.87 -0.12
CA GLY A 70 7.15 4.04 -0.43
C GLY A 70 8.63 3.73 -0.22
N PHE A 71 8.98 3.19 0.95
CA PHE A 71 10.34 2.78 1.28
C PHE A 71 10.94 1.77 0.27
N LEU A 72 10.20 0.73 -0.10
CA LEU A 72 10.63 -0.24 -1.13
C LEU A 72 10.89 0.43 -2.48
N SER A 73 10.02 1.36 -2.89
CA SER A 73 10.21 2.16 -4.11
C SER A 73 11.49 3.02 -4.02
N GLY A 74 11.76 3.60 -2.85
CA GLY A 74 13.01 4.32 -2.56
C GLY A 74 14.25 3.44 -2.70
N ILE A 75 14.21 2.19 -2.22
CA ILE A 75 15.31 1.23 -2.41
C ILE A 75 15.57 0.97 -3.89
N VAL A 76 14.51 0.73 -4.69
CA VAL A 76 14.66 0.50 -6.13
C VAL A 76 15.32 1.71 -6.81
N ILE A 77 14.83 2.92 -6.51
CA ILE A 77 15.38 4.17 -7.06
C ILE A 77 16.84 4.38 -6.67
N LEU A 78 17.27 3.94 -5.48
CA LEU A 78 18.68 4.02 -5.09
C LEU A 78 19.55 2.96 -5.77
N SER A 79 19.00 1.79 -6.05
CA SER A 79 19.73 0.64 -6.60
C SER A 79 19.98 0.72 -8.10
N THR A 80 19.19 1.50 -8.84
CA THR A 80 19.35 1.62 -10.31
C THR A 80 18.99 3.02 -10.83
N ALA A 81 19.51 3.38 -12.00
CA ALA A 81 19.08 4.54 -12.78
C ALA A 81 18.38 4.16 -14.09
N ARG A 82 18.34 2.85 -14.41
CA ARG A 82 17.73 2.30 -15.62
C ARG A 82 16.21 2.34 -15.50
N LEU A 83 15.56 3.09 -16.39
CA LEU A 83 14.11 3.29 -16.36
C LEU A 83 13.35 1.99 -16.55
N GLU A 84 13.87 1.05 -17.34
CA GLU A 84 13.21 -0.24 -17.60
C GLU A 84 13.13 -1.08 -16.32
N LEU A 85 14.19 -1.06 -15.51
CA LEU A 85 14.23 -1.78 -14.23
C LEU A 85 13.31 -1.15 -13.19
N ILE A 86 13.20 0.19 -13.18
CA ILE A 86 12.26 0.91 -12.30
C ILE A 86 10.82 0.59 -12.70
N ALA A 87 10.52 0.65 -14.00
CA ALA A 87 9.19 0.34 -14.53
C ALA A 87 8.80 -1.13 -14.25
N LEU A 88 9.73 -2.07 -14.45
CA LEU A 88 9.49 -3.48 -14.13
C LEU A 88 9.23 -3.67 -12.64
N ALA A 89 10.02 -3.07 -11.76
CA ALA A 89 9.80 -3.16 -10.31
C ALA A 89 8.45 -2.55 -9.90
N THR A 90 8.07 -1.40 -10.47
CA THR A 90 6.75 -0.79 -10.26
C THR A 90 5.63 -1.74 -10.68
N LEU A 91 5.73 -2.38 -11.85
CA LEU A 91 4.73 -3.37 -12.31
C LEU A 91 4.67 -4.58 -11.38
N VAL A 92 5.82 -5.12 -10.98
CA VAL A 92 5.91 -6.27 -10.07
C VAL A 92 5.30 -5.95 -8.71
N PHE A 93 5.60 -4.80 -8.12
CA PHE A 93 5.00 -4.40 -6.84
C PHE A 93 3.49 -4.21 -6.96
N SER A 94 3.04 -3.56 -8.02
CA SER A 94 1.60 -3.36 -8.27
C SER A 94 0.85 -4.69 -8.40
N TRP A 95 1.45 -5.62 -9.14
CA TRP A 95 0.91 -6.95 -9.33
C TRP A 95 0.89 -7.76 -8.04
N LEU A 96 2.04 -7.90 -7.37
CA LEU A 96 2.16 -8.69 -6.15
C LEU A 96 1.25 -8.17 -5.04
N THR A 97 1.20 -6.86 -4.83
CA THR A 97 0.28 -6.24 -3.85
C THR A 97 -1.17 -6.55 -4.19
N THR A 98 -1.58 -6.47 -5.47
CA THR A 98 -2.94 -6.84 -5.89
C THR A 98 -3.23 -8.31 -5.64
N LEU A 99 -2.29 -9.17 -6.00
CA LEU A 99 -2.39 -10.61 -5.93
C LEU A 99 -2.61 -11.10 -4.50
N ILE A 100 -1.88 -10.56 -3.53
CA ILE A 100 -1.98 -10.96 -2.12
C ILE A 100 -3.00 -10.14 -1.32
N ALA A 101 -3.56 -9.05 -1.87
CA ALA A 101 -4.45 -8.16 -1.12
C ALA A 101 -5.63 -8.89 -0.45
N PRO A 102 -6.36 -9.82 -1.12
CA PRO A 102 -7.48 -10.51 -0.47
C PRO A 102 -7.08 -11.32 0.78
N PRO A 103 -6.12 -12.28 0.72
CA PRO A 103 -5.73 -13.01 1.92
C PRO A 103 -5.02 -12.13 2.95
N ALA A 104 -4.21 -11.15 2.54
CA ALA A 104 -3.54 -10.24 3.47
C ALA A 104 -4.54 -9.41 4.29
N ASN A 105 -5.59 -8.90 3.63
CA ASN A 105 -6.65 -8.15 4.32
C ASN A 105 -7.41 -9.04 5.31
N ALA A 106 -7.72 -10.28 4.94
CA ALA A 106 -8.40 -11.23 5.82
C ALA A 106 -7.53 -11.59 7.04
N ILE A 107 -6.23 -11.82 6.86
CA ILE A 107 -5.29 -12.07 7.96
C ILE A 107 -5.27 -10.88 8.92
N ILE A 108 -5.15 -9.65 8.41
CA ILE A 108 -5.15 -8.44 9.25
C ILE A 108 -6.45 -8.34 10.05
N VAL A 109 -7.60 -8.60 9.42
CA VAL A 109 -8.90 -8.62 10.11
C VAL A 109 -8.93 -9.64 11.23
N GLN A 110 -8.47 -10.87 10.99
CA GLN A 110 -8.44 -11.91 12.03
C GLN A 110 -7.51 -11.51 13.19
N LEU A 111 -6.31 -11.01 12.90
CA LEU A 111 -5.35 -10.58 13.92
C LEU A 111 -5.87 -9.42 14.77
N VAL A 112 -6.39 -8.36 14.13
CA VAL A 112 -6.92 -7.17 14.83
C VAL A 112 -8.18 -7.50 15.62
N SER A 113 -8.96 -8.48 15.16
CA SER A 113 -10.18 -8.93 15.83
C SER A 113 -9.94 -10.03 16.87
N PHE A 114 -8.68 -10.35 17.18
CA PHE A 114 -8.28 -11.40 18.12
C PHE A 114 -8.88 -12.79 17.80
N GLN A 115 -9.15 -13.04 16.52
CA GLN A 115 -9.63 -14.33 16.04
C GLN A 115 -8.46 -15.30 15.87
N HIS A 116 -8.72 -16.61 15.99
CA HIS A 116 -7.75 -17.61 15.57
C HIS A 116 -7.50 -17.52 14.07
N LEU A 117 -6.24 -17.64 13.64
CA LEU A 117 -5.89 -17.62 12.22
C LEU A 117 -6.43 -18.85 11.49
N GLN A 118 -7.47 -18.64 10.69
CA GLN A 118 -8.10 -19.69 9.88
C GLN A 118 -7.52 -19.66 8.46
N VAL A 119 -6.28 -20.14 8.33
CA VAL A 119 -5.52 -20.09 7.06
C VAL A 119 -6.25 -20.83 5.93
N SER A 120 -6.95 -21.92 6.24
CA SER A 120 -7.73 -22.70 5.27
C SER A 120 -8.97 -21.99 4.74
N GLN A 121 -9.39 -20.88 5.36
CA GLN A 121 -10.56 -20.09 4.97
C GLN A 121 -10.19 -18.73 4.38
N LEU A 122 -8.90 -18.49 4.09
CA LEU A 122 -8.48 -17.24 3.48
C LEU A 122 -9.03 -17.13 2.05
N PRO A 123 -9.44 -15.93 1.62
CA PRO A 123 -9.75 -15.69 0.23
C PRO A 123 -8.58 -16.08 -0.68
N GLY A 124 -8.89 -16.59 -1.87
CA GLY A 124 -7.88 -16.88 -2.88
C GLY A 124 -7.10 -15.65 -3.34
N LEU A 125 -5.97 -15.88 -4.02
CA LEU A 125 -5.17 -14.83 -4.65
C LEU A 125 -5.97 -14.14 -5.76
N ASN A 126 -5.78 -12.83 -5.93
CA ASN A 126 -6.44 -12.08 -6.99
C ASN A 126 -5.56 -12.01 -8.25
N PHE A 127 -5.89 -12.82 -9.26
CA PHE A 127 -5.23 -12.77 -10.56
C PHE A 127 -5.90 -11.81 -11.56
N SER A 128 -6.89 -11.03 -11.13
CA SER A 128 -7.60 -10.11 -12.02
C SER A 128 -6.82 -8.81 -12.21
N LEU A 129 -6.72 -8.34 -13.45
CA LEU A 129 -6.25 -6.99 -13.78
C LEU A 129 -7.42 -5.99 -13.67
N ASP A 130 -7.96 -5.90 -12.46
CA ASP A 130 -9.14 -5.09 -12.15
C ASP A 130 -8.75 -3.67 -11.67
N ILE A 131 -9.74 -2.94 -11.15
CA ILE A 131 -9.50 -1.60 -10.62
C ILE A 131 -8.49 -1.57 -9.46
N LYS A 132 -8.38 -2.63 -8.66
CA LYS A 132 -7.38 -2.68 -7.57
C LYS A 132 -5.99 -2.72 -8.17
N PHE A 133 -5.78 -3.49 -9.23
CA PHE A 133 -4.52 -3.47 -9.98
C PHE A 133 -4.19 -2.06 -10.48
N VAL A 134 -5.14 -1.39 -11.13
CA VAL A 134 -4.95 -0.03 -11.63
C VAL A 134 -4.61 0.95 -10.50
N LEU A 135 -5.30 0.88 -9.37
CA LEU A 135 -5.02 1.73 -8.22
C LEU A 135 -3.63 1.50 -7.63
N HIS A 136 -3.19 0.23 -7.50
CA HIS A 136 -1.82 -0.07 -7.06
C HIS A 136 -0.79 0.40 -8.09
N LEU A 137 -1.07 0.25 -9.39
CA LEU A 137 -0.19 0.73 -10.44
C LEU A 137 0.00 2.23 -10.38
N VAL A 138 -1.09 2.99 -10.27
CA VAL A 138 -1.03 4.46 -10.12
C VAL A 138 -0.28 4.84 -8.84
N PHE A 139 -0.54 4.15 -7.73
CA PHE A 139 0.15 4.36 -6.46
C PHE A 139 1.68 4.22 -6.60
N PHE A 140 2.16 3.07 -7.10
CA PHE A 140 3.59 2.82 -7.23
C PHE A 140 4.24 3.66 -8.33
N ALA A 141 3.54 3.89 -9.45
CA ALA A 141 4.05 4.72 -10.53
C ALA A 141 4.24 6.17 -10.07
N ALA A 142 3.27 6.75 -9.36
CA ALA A 142 3.36 8.11 -8.86
C ALA A 142 4.58 8.30 -7.93
N ILE A 143 4.79 7.36 -6.99
CA ILE A 143 5.94 7.37 -6.09
C ILE A 143 7.25 7.23 -6.87
N SER A 144 7.38 6.21 -7.73
CA SER A 144 8.60 5.95 -8.49
C SER A 144 8.96 7.12 -9.41
N VAL A 145 8.00 7.71 -10.11
CA VAL A 145 8.23 8.86 -11.01
C VAL A 145 8.68 10.08 -10.21
N ALA A 146 8.00 10.41 -9.11
CA ALA A 146 8.37 11.55 -8.27
C ALA A 146 9.78 11.39 -7.69
N LEU A 147 10.12 10.20 -7.19
CA LEU A 147 11.45 9.89 -6.67
C LEU A 147 12.53 9.89 -7.75
N TYR A 148 12.24 9.37 -8.94
CA TYR A 148 13.19 9.37 -10.06
C TYR A 148 13.54 10.81 -10.47
N VAL A 149 12.53 11.65 -10.65
CA VAL A 149 12.71 13.07 -10.99
C VAL A 149 13.50 13.79 -9.88
N TYR A 150 13.16 13.54 -8.62
CA TYR A 150 13.88 14.11 -7.49
C TYR A 150 15.36 13.67 -7.48
N LYS A 151 15.64 12.37 -7.62
CA LYS A 151 17.00 11.82 -7.67
C LYS A 151 17.82 12.49 -8.78
N LYS A 152 17.27 12.61 -10.00
CA LYS A 152 17.95 13.21 -11.16
C LYS A 152 18.24 14.70 -11.00
N ARG A 153 17.51 15.42 -10.14
CA ARG A 153 17.77 16.84 -9.86
C ARG A 153 18.86 17.06 -8.82
N VAL A 154 19.06 16.09 -7.92
CA VAL A 154 19.97 16.24 -6.77
C VAL A 154 21.27 15.46 -6.96
N TYR A 155 21.31 14.49 -7.88
CA TYR A 155 22.51 13.80 -8.38
C TYR A 155 22.90 14.32 -9.75
#